data_AF-A0A4Q5QWG5-F1
#
_entry.id   AF-A0A4Q5QWG5-F1
#
_cell.length_a   1.000
_cell.length_b   1.000
_cell.length_c   1.000
_cell.angle_alpha   90.00
_cell.angle_beta   90.00
_cell.angle_gamma   90.00
#
_symmetry.space_group_name_H-M   'P 1'
#
loop_
_entity.id
_entity.type
_entity.pdbx_description
1 polymer ?
#
loop_
_entity_poly.entity_id
_entity_poly.type
_entity_poly.pdbx_seq_one_letter_code
_entity_poly.pdbx_strand_id
1 'polypeptide(L)'
;MKTFNVPSVYRSPLITAIKNRRKKDDKLKKDFSPTLLDLGPLQLYIARHFGFCYGVENAIEISFRTIEENPGKKIYLLSEMIHNPQVNEDLTKRGVAFLQDTYGKQLIPFESLSKEDVVIIPAFGTTLAIEQQLNQLGIPTEKYNT
;
A
#
# COMPACT_ATOMS: atom_id res chain seq x y z
N MET A 1 -18.48 0.40 -6.86
CA MET A 1 -17.29 0.86 -6.09
C MET A 1 -16.24 -0.21 -6.26
N LYS A 2 -14.98 0.16 -6.57
CA LYS A 2 -13.88 -0.78 -6.77
C LYS A 2 -13.72 -1.69 -5.53
N THR A 3 -13.47 -2.97 -5.75
CA THR A 3 -13.10 -3.94 -4.71
C THR A 3 -11.62 -4.23 -4.89
N PHE A 4 -10.83 -4.06 -3.84
CA PHE A 4 -9.40 -4.33 -3.88
C PHE A 4 -9.08 -5.74 -3.42
N ASN A 5 -8.07 -6.35 -4.06
CA ASN A 5 -7.47 -7.63 -3.68
C ASN A 5 -6.30 -7.39 -2.72
N VAL A 6 -6.62 -6.95 -1.50
CA VAL A 6 -5.66 -6.78 -0.40
C VAL A 6 -5.51 -8.10 0.35
N PRO A 7 -4.29 -8.54 0.73
CA PRO A 7 -4.07 -9.78 1.49
C PRO A 7 -5.02 -9.93 2.67
N SER A 8 -5.59 -11.13 2.83
CA SER A 8 -6.60 -11.43 3.86
C SER A 8 -6.06 -11.27 5.28
N VAL A 9 -4.75 -11.44 5.48
CA VAL A 9 -4.06 -11.22 6.77
C VAL A 9 -4.24 -9.79 7.30
N TYR A 10 -4.46 -8.81 6.42
CA TYR A 10 -4.73 -7.43 6.83
C TYR A 10 -6.22 -7.17 7.14
N ARG A 11 -7.10 -8.17 7.02
CA ARG A 11 -8.55 -8.03 7.22
C ARG A 11 -8.98 -8.69 8.53
N SER A 12 -9.79 -7.96 9.30
CA SER A 12 -10.49 -8.49 10.47
C SER A 12 -11.95 -8.81 10.14
N PRO A 13 -12.45 -10.02 10.48
CA PRO A 13 -13.86 -10.38 10.30
C PRO A 13 -14.81 -9.45 11.05
N LEU A 14 -14.47 -9.08 12.30
CA LEU A 14 -15.27 -8.17 13.13
C LEU A 14 -15.36 -6.79 12.49
N ILE A 15 -14.22 -6.22 12.10
CA ILE A 15 -14.17 -4.90 11.45
C ILE A 15 -14.94 -4.91 10.12
N THR A 16 -14.86 -6.00 9.37
CA THR A 16 -15.59 -6.19 8.11
C THR A 16 -17.09 -6.20 8.35
N ALA A 17 -17.56 -6.94 9.36
CA ALA A 17 -18.98 -6.99 9.73
C ALA A 17 -19.51 -5.60 10.14
N ILE A 18 -18.76 -4.86 10.96
CA ILE A 18 -19.10 -3.50 11.38
C ILE A 18 -19.20 -2.56 10.17
N LYS A 19 -18.17 -2.54 9.30
CA LYS A 19 -18.16 -1.69 8.09
C LYS A 19 -19.30 -2.03 7.15
N ASN A 20 -19.63 -3.31 6.97
CA ASN A 20 -20.75 -3.75 6.12
C ASN A 20 -22.10 -3.30 6.67
N ARG A 21 -22.34 -3.44 7.98
CA ARG A 21 -23.54 -2.92 8.63
C ARG A 21 -23.65 -1.40 8.47
N ARG A 22 -22.60 -0.66 8.81
CA ARG A 22 -22.55 0.81 8.69
C ARG A 22 -22.79 1.30 7.26
N LYS A 23 -22.32 0.56 6.24
CA LYS A 23 -22.56 0.86 4.82
C LYS A 23 -24.00 0.58 4.38
N LYS A 24 -24.63 -0.45 4.94
CA LYS A 24 -26.06 -0.76 4.70
C LYS A 24 -26.96 0.32 5.29
N ASP A 25 -26.64 0.75 6.52
CA ASP A 25 -27.44 1.73 7.27
C ASP A 25 -27.23 3.16 6.75
N ASP A 26 -26.00 3.51 6.36
CA ASP A 26 -25.64 4.83 5.83
C ASP A 26 -24.58 4.70 4.72
N LYS A 27 -25.06 4.53 3.49
CA LYS A 27 -24.24 4.35 2.29
C LYS A 27 -23.41 5.59 1.94
N LEU A 28 -23.95 6.79 2.19
CA LEU A 28 -23.31 8.07 1.86
C LEU A 28 -22.34 8.54 2.94
N LYS A 29 -22.23 7.81 4.05
CA LYS A 29 -21.32 8.12 5.16
C LYS A 29 -21.56 9.51 5.76
N LYS A 30 -22.83 9.92 5.84
CA LYS A 30 -23.24 11.20 6.44
C LYS A 30 -23.25 11.15 7.96
N ASP A 31 -23.41 9.97 8.55
CA ASP A 31 -23.32 9.77 9.98
C ASP A 31 -21.88 9.49 10.40
N PHE A 32 -21.28 10.48 11.05
CA PHE A 32 -19.90 10.46 11.55
C PHE A 32 -19.77 9.84 12.95
N SER A 33 -20.87 9.46 13.59
CA SER A 33 -20.83 8.86 14.92
C SER A 33 -20.01 7.56 14.94
N PRO A 34 -19.30 7.28 16.04
CA PRO A 34 -18.61 6.01 16.21
C PRO A 34 -19.61 4.85 16.34
N THR A 35 -19.17 3.65 16.01
CA THR A 35 -19.89 2.42 16.38
C THR A 35 -19.58 2.09 17.84
N LEU A 36 -20.60 2.00 18.68
CA LEU A 36 -20.49 1.45 20.02
C LEU A 36 -20.59 -0.08 19.96
N LEU A 37 -19.57 -0.76 20.46
CA LEU A 37 -19.64 -2.16 20.86
C LEU A 37 -19.80 -2.20 22.38
N ASP A 38 -21.01 -2.50 22.83
CA ASP A 38 -21.33 -2.62 24.25
C ASP A 38 -21.13 -4.08 24.70
N LEU A 39 -20.18 -4.28 25.60
CA LEU A 39 -19.83 -5.58 26.18
C LEU A 39 -20.17 -5.60 27.68
N GLY A 40 -21.08 -4.75 28.15
CA GLY A 40 -21.46 -4.60 29.55
C GLY A 40 -20.55 -3.62 30.30
N PRO A 41 -19.69 -4.08 31.24
CA PRO A 41 -18.78 -3.18 31.96
C PRO A 41 -17.70 -2.55 31.06
N LEU A 42 -17.54 -3.03 29.82
CA LEU A 42 -16.64 -2.48 28.82
C LEU A 42 -17.42 -1.97 27.62
N GLN A 43 -17.17 -0.71 27.25
CA GLN A 43 -17.72 -0.08 26.07
C GLN A 43 -16.58 0.32 25.14
N LEU A 44 -16.64 -0.14 23.89
CA LEU A 44 -15.64 0.16 22.87
C LEU A 44 -16.26 1.04 21.79
N TYR A 45 -15.66 2.21 21.56
CA TYR A 45 -16.07 3.11 20.50
C TYR A 45 -15.12 3.00 19.32
N ILE A 46 -15.64 2.59 18.17
CA ILE A 46 -14.89 2.47 16.92
C ILE A 46 -15.26 3.64 16.02
N ALA A 47 -14.28 4.46 15.65
CA ALA A 47 -14.49 5.62 14.78
C ALA A 47 -15.22 5.24 13.48
N ARG A 48 -16.01 6.17 12.90
CA ARG A 48 -16.69 5.94 11.61
C ARG A 48 -15.71 5.61 10.48
N HIS A 49 -14.58 6.31 10.45
CA HIS A 49 -13.56 6.21 9.42
C HIS A 49 -12.26 5.73 10.04
N PHE A 50 -11.84 4.52 9.67
CA PHE A 50 -10.62 3.89 10.17
C PHE A 50 -10.15 2.77 9.24
N GLY A 51 -8.88 2.39 9.36
CA GLY A 51 -8.20 1.42 8.50
C GLY A 51 -7.73 2.04 7.19
N PHE A 52 -7.43 1.20 6.20
CA PHE A 52 -6.88 1.65 4.92
C PHE A 52 -7.85 2.54 4.14
N CYS A 53 -7.30 3.62 3.58
CA CYS A 53 -7.98 4.44 2.60
C CYS A 53 -7.83 3.82 1.21
N TYR A 54 -8.58 4.37 0.23
CA TYR A 54 -8.54 3.91 -1.15
C TYR A 54 -7.11 3.84 -1.72
N GLY A 55 -6.30 4.90 -1.52
CA GLY A 55 -4.94 4.96 -2.03
C GLY A 55 -4.03 3.88 -1.45
N VAL A 56 -4.15 3.60 -0.15
CA VAL A 56 -3.39 2.53 0.51
C VAL A 56 -3.82 1.15 0.01
N GLU A 57 -5.14 0.89 -0.12
CA GLU A 57 -5.61 -0.38 -0.67
C GLU A 57 -5.16 -0.58 -2.12
N ASN A 58 -5.16 0.48 -2.92
CA ASN A 58 -4.68 0.47 -4.31
C ASN A 58 -3.18 0.17 -4.39
N ALA A 59 -2.37 0.82 -3.55
CA ALA A 59 -0.93 0.65 -3.54
C ALA A 59 -0.52 -0.77 -3.14
N ILE A 60 -1.17 -1.31 -2.10
CA ILE A 60 -0.95 -2.69 -1.68
C ILE A 60 -1.32 -3.66 -2.82
N GLU A 61 -2.49 -3.50 -3.44
CA GLU A 61 -2.92 -4.35 -4.56
C GLU A 61 -1.91 -4.31 -5.72
N ILE A 62 -1.48 -3.11 -6.14
CA ILE A 62 -0.55 -2.93 -7.26
C ILE A 62 0.80 -3.56 -6.96
N SER A 63 1.34 -3.39 -5.75
CA SER A 63 2.65 -3.94 -5.41
C SER A 63 2.64 -5.46 -5.32
N PHE A 64 1.63 -6.04 -4.67
CA PHE A 64 1.52 -7.50 -4.60
C PHE A 64 1.31 -8.11 -5.99
N ARG A 65 0.46 -7.48 -6.82
CA ARG A 65 0.27 -7.90 -8.22
C ARG A 65 1.56 -7.77 -9.03
N THR A 66 2.31 -6.68 -8.87
CA THR A 66 3.59 -6.48 -9.57
C THR A 66 4.58 -7.60 -9.24
N ILE A 67 4.61 -8.06 -7.98
CA ILE A 67 5.43 -9.21 -7.58
C ILE A 67 4.99 -10.49 -8.29
N GLU A 68 3.70 -10.77 -8.32
CA GLU A 68 3.15 -11.98 -8.93
C GLU A 68 3.31 -12.00 -10.46
N GLU A 69 3.19 -10.84 -11.12
CA GLU A 69 3.27 -10.70 -12.59
C GLU A 69 4.70 -10.67 -13.14
N ASN A 70 5.73 -10.52 -12.29
CA ASN A 70 7.13 -10.41 -12.72
C ASN A 70 8.02 -11.50 -12.10
N PRO A 71 7.72 -12.79 -12.31
CA PRO A 71 8.51 -13.87 -11.75
C PRO A 71 9.96 -13.83 -12.25
N GLY A 72 10.91 -13.98 -11.33
CA GLY A 72 12.35 -14.00 -11.63
C GLY A 72 12.99 -12.62 -11.86
N LYS A 73 12.22 -11.52 -11.86
CA LYS A 73 12.77 -10.16 -11.90
C LYS A 73 13.08 -9.65 -10.50
N LYS A 74 14.08 -8.77 -10.38
CA LYS A 74 14.29 -8.01 -9.14
C LYS A 74 13.30 -6.88 -9.09
N ILE A 75 12.63 -6.75 -7.94
CA ILE A 75 11.60 -5.74 -7.73
C ILE A 75 12.07 -4.82 -6.63
N TYR A 76 12.02 -3.54 -6.93
CA TYR A 76 12.38 -2.48 -6.02
C TYR A 76 11.19 -1.59 -5.76
N LEU A 77 11.09 -1.10 -4.53
CA LEU A 77 10.28 0.05 -4.17
C LEU A 77 11.20 1.24 -4.00
N LEU A 78 10.81 2.40 -4.53
CA LEU A 78 11.66 3.59 -4.42
C LEU A 78 11.94 3.95 -2.95
N SER A 79 10.91 3.91 -2.10
CA SER A 79 10.99 4.06 -0.64
C SER A 79 9.92 3.17 -0.01
N GLU A 80 9.65 3.30 1.29
CA GLU A 80 8.53 2.59 1.93
C GLU A 80 7.24 2.77 1.12
N MET A 81 6.51 1.68 0.89
CA MET A 81 5.25 1.78 0.13
C MET A 81 4.23 2.63 0.89
N ILE A 82 4.14 2.39 2.20
CA ILE A 82 3.38 3.15 3.17
C ILE A 82 4.18 3.15 4.48
N HIS A 83 3.94 4.12 5.36
CA HIS A 83 4.53 4.15 6.71
C HIS A 83 3.88 3.13 7.65
N ASN A 84 3.95 1.85 7.28
CA ASN A 84 3.48 0.72 8.05
C ASN A 84 4.58 -0.37 8.01
N PRO A 85 5.35 -0.54 9.11
CA PRO A 85 6.47 -1.47 9.15
C PRO A 85 6.08 -2.91 8.80
N GLN A 86 4.90 -3.37 9.23
CA GLN A 86 4.43 -4.73 8.96
C GLN A 86 4.22 -4.96 7.45
N VAL A 87 3.58 -4.00 6.76
CA VAL A 87 3.37 -4.11 5.31
C VAL A 87 4.71 -4.08 4.55
N ASN A 88 5.65 -3.23 4.97
CA ASN A 88 6.97 -3.16 4.35
C ASN A 88 7.77 -4.46 4.59
N GLU A 89 7.70 -5.04 5.79
CA GLU A 89 8.36 -6.31 6.11
C GLU A 89 7.79 -7.47 5.27
N ASP A 90 6.47 -7.50 5.06
CA ASP A 90 5.82 -8.52 4.23
C ASP A 90 6.25 -8.43 2.75
N LEU A 91 6.55 -7.23 2.24
CA LEU A 91 7.11 -7.04 0.90
C LEU A 91 8.57 -7.48 0.83
N THR A 92 9.37 -7.15 1.84
CA THR A 92 10.76 -7.60 1.93
C THR A 92 10.86 -9.12 1.99
N LYS A 93 9.99 -9.78 2.76
CA LYS A 93 9.89 -11.26 2.79
C LYS A 93 9.54 -11.87 1.43
N ARG A 94 8.92 -11.10 0.54
CA ARG A 94 8.60 -11.48 -0.84
C ARG A 94 9.70 -11.12 -1.85
N GLY A 95 10.84 -10.62 -1.37
CA GLY A 95 12.02 -10.32 -2.19
C GLY A 95 12.06 -8.89 -2.73
N VAL A 96 11.18 -7.99 -2.27
CA VAL A 96 11.26 -6.57 -2.63
C VAL A 96 12.36 -5.88 -1.84
N ALA A 97 13.18 -5.08 -2.52
CA ALA A 97 14.20 -4.23 -1.90
C ALA A 97 13.80 -2.75 -1.98
N PHE A 98 14.27 -1.93 -1.03
CA PHE A 98 14.04 -0.49 -1.02
C PHE A 98 15.26 0.27 -1.56
N LEU A 99 15.04 1.18 -2.50
CA LEU A 99 16.10 1.99 -3.11
C LEU A 99 16.54 3.13 -2.20
N GLN A 100 15.63 3.70 -1.43
CA GLN A 100 15.85 4.82 -0.53
C GLN A 100 15.17 4.56 0.82
N ASP A 101 15.65 5.25 1.86
CA ASP A 101 14.92 5.36 3.12
C ASP A 101 13.78 6.40 3.04
N THR A 102 13.09 6.65 4.15
CA THR A 102 11.99 7.62 4.24
C THR A 102 12.44 9.08 4.18
N TYR A 103 13.76 9.34 4.24
CA TYR A 103 14.35 10.67 4.14
C TYR A 103 14.98 10.92 2.76
N GLY A 104 14.84 9.96 1.83
CA GLY A 104 15.37 10.04 0.47
C GLY A 104 16.84 9.67 0.34
N LYS A 105 17.49 9.20 1.41
CA LYS A 105 18.86 8.69 1.33
C LYS A 105 18.85 7.39 0.54
N GLN A 106 19.65 7.32 -0.51
CA GLN A 106 19.83 6.09 -1.28
C GLN A 106 20.47 5.00 -0.42
N LEU A 107 19.79 3.85 -0.38
CA LEU A 107 20.27 2.60 0.21
C LEU A 107 20.94 1.74 -0.87
N ILE A 108 20.40 1.80 -2.10
CA ILE A 108 20.93 1.12 -3.28
C ILE A 108 21.15 2.19 -4.36
N PRO A 109 22.37 2.33 -4.91
CA PRO A 109 22.65 3.27 -5.99
C PRO A 109 21.81 2.95 -7.23
N PHE A 110 21.19 3.95 -7.85
CA PHE A 110 20.33 3.71 -9.02
C PHE A 110 21.12 3.21 -10.22
N GLU A 111 22.40 3.53 -10.31
CA GLU A 111 23.34 3.08 -11.36
C GLU A 111 23.59 1.57 -11.31
N SER A 112 23.26 0.90 -10.20
CA SER A 112 23.37 -0.55 -10.07
C SER A 112 22.16 -1.32 -10.66
N LEU A 113 21.11 -0.59 -11.05
CA LEU A 113 19.90 -1.17 -11.62
C LEU A 113 20.08 -1.56 -13.08
N SER A 114 19.33 -2.59 -13.48
CA SER A 114 19.21 -3.03 -14.87
C SER A 114 17.84 -2.63 -15.43
N LYS A 115 17.76 -2.42 -16.75
CA LYS A 115 16.49 -2.23 -17.47
C LYS A 115 15.49 -3.38 -17.30
N GLU A 116 15.97 -4.55 -16.88
CA GLU A 116 15.12 -5.72 -16.62
C GLU A 116 14.48 -5.71 -15.23
N ASP A 117 14.99 -4.87 -14.33
CA ASP A 117 14.46 -4.68 -12.98
C ASP A 117 13.14 -3.89 -13.03
N VAL A 118 12.32 -4.06 -11.99
CA VAL A 118 11.05 -3.34 -11.83
C VAL A 118 11.18 -2.38 -10.66
N VAL A 119 10.83 -1.11 -10.88
CA VAL A 119 10.76 -0.10 -9.82
C VAL A 119 9.32 0.36 -9.65
N ILE A 120 8.81 0.22 -8.42
CA ILE A 120 7.49 0.65 -8.00
C ILE A 120 7.63 2.00 -7.30
N ILE A 121 6.85 2.99 -7.74
CA ILE A 121 6.75 4.28 -7.07
C ILE A 121 5.70 4.18 -5.95
N PRO A 122 6.01 4.63 -4.71
CA PRO A 122 5.11 4.51 -3.58
C PRO A 122 3.88 5.41 -3.70
N ALA A 123 2.90 5.22 -2.81
CA ALA A 123 1.62 5.94 -2.83
C ALA A 123 1.74 7.46 -2.67
N PHE A 124 2.90 7.93 -2.20
CA PHE A 124 3.21 9.35 -2.00
C PHE A 124 3.84 9.99 -3.25
N GLY A 125 4.10 9.22 -4.31
CA GLY A 125 4.75 9.66 -5.54
C GLY A 125 6.27 9.78 -5.42
N THR A 126 6.86 10.49 -6.38
CA THR A 126 8.28 10.81 -6.42
C THR A 126 8.50 12.17 -7.11
N THR A 127 9.75 12.63 -7.16
CA THR A 127 10.12 13.84 -7.91
C THR A 127 10.32 13.55 -9.39
N LEU A 128 10.06 14.54 -10.24
CA LEU A 128 10.32 14.44 -11.68
C LEU A 128 11.77 14.12 -12.01
N ALA A 129 12.71 14.58 -11.19
CA ALA A 129 14.14 14.29 -11.37
C ALA A 129 14.43 12.79 -11.20
N ILE A 130 13.82 12.14 -10.20
CA ILE A 130 13.96 10.69 -9.98
C ILE A 130 13.28 9.91 -11.11
N GLU A 131 12.09 10.31 -11.56
CA GLU A 131 11.43 9.66 -12.69
C GLU A 131 12.29 9.74 -13.96
N GLN A 132 12.86 10.91 -14.25
CA GLN A 132 13.77 11.08 -15.38
C GLN A 132 15.01 10.20 -15.28
N GLN A 133 15.60 10.09 -14.08
CA GLN A 133 16.76 9.24 -13.85
C GLN A 133 16.45 7.76 -14.10
N LEU A 134 15.32 7.26 -13.58
CA LEU A 134 14.87 5.87 -13.81
C LEU A 134 14.55 5.61 -15.29
N ASN A 135 13.90 6.56 -15.96
CA ASN A 135 13.61 6.47 -17.38
C ASN A 135 14.89 6.45 -18.25
N GLN A 136 15.91 7.23 -17.89
CA GLN A 136 17.21 7.21 -18.56
C GLN A 136 17.94 5.85 -18.41
N LEU A 137 17.70 5.14 -17.30
CA LEU A 137 18.19 3.77 -17.09
C LEU A 137 17.35 2.72 -17.83
N GLY A 138 16.30 3.13 -18.55
CA GLY A 138 15.42 2.25 -19.31
C GLY A 138 14.38 1.53 -18.44
N ILE A 139 14.07 2.06 -17.25
CA ILE A 139 13.11 1.48 -16.31
C ILE A 139 11.82 2.33 -16.34
N PRO A 140 10.78 1.92 -17.09
CA PRO A 140 9.52 2.65 -17.14
C PRO A 140 8.75 2.49 -15.82
N THR A 141 8.39 3.60 -15.20
CA THR A 141 7.72 3.59 -13.87
C THR A 141 6.20 3.66 -13.98
N GLU A 142 5.65 4.20 -15.07
CA GLU A 142 4.22 4.53 -15.21
C GLU A 142 3.31 3.29 -15.06
N LYS A 143 3.81 2.13 -15.49
CA LYS A 143 3.07 0.86 -15.41
C LYS A 143 2.84 0.41 -13.96
N TYR A 144 3.70 0.82 -13.03
CA TYR A 144 3.74 0.33 -11.65
C TYR A 144 3.53 1.43 -10.61
N ASN A 145 3.10 2.62 -11.04
CA ASN A 145 2.74 3.70 -10.13
C ASN A 145 1.48 3.33 -9.34
N THR A 146 1.58 3.42 -8.01
CA THR A 146 0.50 3.08 -7.07
C THR A 146 -0.48 4.21 -6.79
#